data_AF-A0A0B8P462-F1
#
_entry.id   AF-A0A0B8P462-F1
#
_cell.length_a   1.000
_cell.length_b   1.000
_cell.length_c   1.000
_cell.angle_alpha   90.00
_cell.angle_beta   90.00
_cell.angle_gamma   90.00
#
_symmetry.space_group_name_H-M   'P 1'
#
loop_
_entity.id
_entity.type
_entity.pdbx_description
1 polymer ?
#
loop_
_entity_poly.entity_id
_entity_poly.type
_entity_poly.pdbx_seq_one_letter_code
_entity_poly.pdbx_strand_id
1 'polypeptide(L)'
;MKKLVLTAVAAASLASSMAFAQTPAMFSTIDTNSPQDNSVQGVRLSVLHGKTSSVKGVDVSVLGMSETDRTTGLNIGFFFGANKVNQEMKGLSWGLFNWNTGKATGVNLGLANITHNVEGLNWSWVNYSDGNTMADVGLVSLSNKSNLQLGVFNHTHAIDGVQIGLINCADNGFLKCFPIVNFAK
;
A
#
# COMPACT_ATOMS: atom_id res chain seq x y z
N MET A 1 4.69 -58.33 8.21
CA MET A 1 3.55 -57.50 7.72
C MET A 1 2.87 -56.68 8.81
N LYS A 2 2.61 -57.19 10.02
CA LYS A 2 1.93 -56.41 11.10
C LYS A 2 2.73 -55.20 11.66
N LYS A 3 4.06 -55.26 11.69
CA LYS A 3 4.92 -54.17 12.20
C LYS A 3 5.05 -52.97 11.25
N LEU A 4 4.87 -53.20 9.95
CA LEU A 4 4.98 -52.18 8.90
C LEU A 4 3.72 -51.31 8.80
N VAL A 5 2.56 -51.88 9.18
CA VAL A 5 1.28 -51.17 9.24
C VAL A 5 1.24 -50.21 10.44
N LEU A 6 1.83 -50.59 11.59
CA LEU A 6 1.87 -49.71 12.77
C LEU A 6 2.75 -48.47 12.56
N THR A 7 3.89 -48.60 11.87
CA THR A 7 4.77 -47.46 11.58
C THR A 7 4.19 -46.48 10.56
N ALA A 8 3.37 -46.96 9.62
CA ALA A 8 2.70 -46.10 8.65
C ALA A 8 1.58 -45.26 9.30
N VAL A 9 0.86 -45.82 10.28
CA VAL A 9 -0.21 -45.10 11.02
C VAL A 9 0.37 -44.04 11.96
N ALA A 10 1.52 -44.30 12.60
CA ALA A 10 2.19 -43.33 13.46
C ALA A 10 2.84 -42.16 12.71
N ALA A 11 3.24 -42.36 11.44
CA ALA A 11 3.73 -41.28 10.58
C ALA A 11 2.59 -40.42 10.01
N ALA A 12 1.41 -41.01 9.78
CA ALA A 12 0.24 -40.28 9.28
C ALA A 12 -0.42 -39.39 10.35
N SER A 13 -0.31 -39.72 11.65
CA SER A 13 -0.85 -38.86 12.73
C SER A 13 0.00 -37.60 12.99
N LEU A 14 1.27 -37.60 12.61
CA LEU A 14 2.16 -36.43 12.65
C LEU A 14 1.98 -35.49 11.45
N ALA A 15 1.26 -35.93 10.42
CA ALA A 15 0.87 -35.12 9.27
C ALA A 15 -0.55 -34.54 9.43
N SER A 16 -1.02 -34.39 10.67
CA SER A 16 -2.16 -33.52 10.96
C SER A 16 -1.76 -32.10 10.59
N SER A 17 -2.19 -31.68 9.41
CA SER A 17 -2.05 -30.32 8.91
C SER A 17 -2.46 -29.36 10.02
N MET A 18 -1.50 -28.59 10.54
CA MET A 18 -1.80 -27.38 11.28
C MET A 18 -2.46 -26.41 10.31
N ALA A 19 -3.76 -26.59 10.09
CA ALA A 19 -4.61 -25.57 9.54
C ALA A 19 -4.67 -24.49 10.64
N PHE A 20 -3.70 -23.57 10.63
CA PHE A 20 -3.81 -22.35 11.41
C PHE A 20 -5.18 -21.76 11.09
N ALA A 21 -6.02 -21.58 12.11
CA ALA A 21 -7.31 -20.93 11.94
C ALA A 21 -7.04 -19.54 11.37
N GLN A 22 -7.28 -19.37 10.07
CA GLN A 22 -7.10 -18.09 9.41
C GLN A 22 -8.29 -17.23 9.81
N THR A 23 -8.06 -16.08 10.45
CA THR A 23 -9.13 -15.15 10.80
C THR A 23 -9.78 -14.62 9.52
N PRO A 24 -11.02 -15.01 9.18
CA PRO A 24 -11.65 -14.66 7.90
C PRO A 24 -12.32 -13.29 7.97
N ALA A 25 -12.69 -12.85 9.16
CA ALA A 25 -13.30 -11.56 9.42
C ALA A 25 -12.74 -10.99 10.73
N MET A 26 -12.40 -9.70 10.74
CA MET A 26 -11.92 -9.01 11.93
C MET A 26 -12.57 -7.63 12.03
N PHE A 27 -13.00 -7.28 13.24
CA PHE A 27 -13.30 -5.92 13.63
C PHE A 27 -12.13 -5.36 14.43
N SER A 28 -11.69 -4.15 14.10
CA SER A 28 -10.59 -3.47 14.77
C SER A 28 -11.04 -2.08 15.20
N THR A 29 -10.69 -1.72 16.42
CA THR A 29 -10.83 -0.36 16.93
C THR A 29 -9.70 -0.06 17.92
N ILE A 30 -9.81 1.06 18.62
CA ILE A 30 -8.77 1.59 19.51
C ILE A 30 -8.28 0.48 20.44
N ASP A 31 -7.01 0.11 20.25
CA ASP A 31 -6.27 -0.90 21.01
C ASP A 31 -6.92 -2.29 21.09
N THR A 32 -7.88 -2.61 20.21
CA THR A 32 -8.65 -3.85 20.30
C THR A 32 -8.96 -4.44 18.93
N ASN A 33 -8.62 -5.72 18.74
CA ASN A 33 -9.06 -6.54 17.61
C ASN A 33 -10.01 -7.64 18.08
N SER A 34 -11.04 -7.93 17.29
CA SER A 34 -11.96 -9.02 17.50
C SER A 34 -12.14 -9.81 16.19
N PRO A 35 -11.67 -11.07 16.11
CA PRO A 35 -10.93 -11.80 17.15
C PRO A 35 -9.54 -11.20 17.41
N GLN A 36 -8.96 -11.54 18.56
CA GLN A 36 -7.62 -11.13 18.97
C GLN A 36 -6.57 -11.91 18.15
N ASP A 37 -6.29 -11.41 16.96
CA ASP A 37 -5.32 -11.95 16.01
C ASP A 37 -4.55 -10.79 15.36
N ASN A 38 -3.39 -11.11 14.78
CA ASN A 38 -2.50 -10.16 14.10
C ASN A 38 -2.51 -10.35 12.57
N SER A 39 -3.30 -11.29 12.06
CA SER A 39 -3.42 -11.55 10.63
C SER A 39 -4.86 -11.82 10.23
N VAL A 40 -5.28 -11.26 9.09
CA VAL A 40 -6.61 -11.45 8.52
C VAL A 40 -6.47 -11.98 7.10
N GLN A 41 -7.18 -13.06 6.79
CA GLN A 41 -7.29 -13.61 5.43
C GLN A 41 -8.76 -13.59 5.00
N GLY A 42 -9.22 -12.41 4.61
CA GLY A 42 -10.62 -12.15 4.31
C GLY A 42 -10.93 -10.68 4.44
N VAL A 43 -11.82 -10.31 5.36
CA VAL A 43 -12.30 -8.92 5.50
C VAL A 43 -11.96 -8.36 6.87
N ARG A 44 -11.39 -7.15 6.91
CA ARG A 44 -11.25 -6.39 8.16
C ARG A 44 -12.03 -5.09 8.09
N LEU A 45 -12.72 -4.74 9.16
CA LEU A 45 -13.34 -3.43 9.36
C LEU A 45 -12.63 -2.73 10.52
N SER A 46 -12.04 -1.58 10.25
CA SER A 46 -11.34 -0.73 11.22
C SER A 46 -12.14 0.54 11.47
N VAL A 47 -12.48 0.83 12.73
CA VAL A 47 -13.20 2.03 13.14
C VAL A 47 -12.37 2.83 14.15
N LEU A 48 -12.21 4.14 13.93
CA LEU A 48 -11.32 5.06 14.68
C LEU A 48 -9.83 4.77 14.48
N HIS A 49 -9.31 3.68 15.02
CA HIS A 49 -7.94 3.24 14.81
C HIS A 49 -7.87 1.72 14.90
N GLY A 50 -7.44 1.03 13.85
CA GLY A 50 -7.27 -0.42 13.87
C GLY A 50 -5.87 -0.82 13.46
N LYS A 51 -5.20 -1.70 14.22
CA LYS A 51 -3.82 -2.13 13.94
C LYS A 51 -3.73 -3.65 13.84
N THR A 52 -3.13 -4.16 12.77
CA THR A 52 -2.83 -5.59 12.63
C THR A 52 -1.56 -5.77 11.80
N SER A 53 -0.88 -6.92 11.87
CA SER A 53 0.35 -7.11 11.11
C SER A 53 0.08 -7.36 9.62
N SER A 54 -0.91 -8.19 9.28
CA SER A 54 -1.16 -8.57 7.89
C SER A 54 -2.65 -8.62 7.55
N VAL A 55 -3.03 -8.06 6.40
CA VAL A 55 -4.34 -8.30 5.79
C VAL A 55 -4.16 -8.83 4.37
N LYS A 56 -4.73 -10.00 4.08
CA LYS A 56 -4.84 -10.55 2.74
C LYS A 56 -6.32 -10.65 2.37
N GLY A 57 -6.80 -9.72 1.55
CA GLY A 57 -8.22 -9.60 1.19
C GLY A 57 -8.67 -8.15 1.15
N VAL A 58 -9.70 -7.80 1.91
CA VAL A 58 -10.28 -6.45 1.93
C VAL A 58 -10.13 -5.85 3.33
N ASP A 59 -9.49 -4.71 3.41
CA ASP A 59 -9.39 -3.91 4.62
C ASP A 59 -10.20 -2.63 4.45
N VAL A 60 -11.15 -2.39 5.33
CA VAL A 60 -12.04 -1.23 5.29
C VAL A 60 -11.78 -0.35 6.50
N SER A 61 -11.42 0.92 6.30
CA SER A 61 -11.36 1.92 7.36
C SER A 61 -12.57 2.84 7.31
N VAL A 62 -13.17 3.12 8.47
CA VAL A 62 -14.31 4.02 8.62
C VAL A 62 -14.06 4.98 9.78
N LEU A 63 -14.21 6.29 9.54
CA LEU A 63 -14.08 7.32 10.57
C LEU A 63 -12.76 7.21 11.36
N GLY A 64 -11.64 7.01 10.67
CA GLY A 64 -10.40 6.65 11.36
C GLY A 64 -9.27 6.17 10.47
N MET A 65 -8.23 5.63 11.10
CA MET A 65 -7.06 5.10 10.41
C MET A 65 -6.97 3.59 10.56
N SER A 66 -6.83 2.88 9.44
CA SER A 66 -6.36 1.51 9.44
C SER A 66 -4.83 1.49 9.33
N GLU A 67 -4.15 0.81 10.24
CA GLU A 67 -2.71 0.53 10.19
C GLU A 67 -2.46 -0.97 9.97
N THR A 68 -1.65 -1.28 8.96
CA THR A 68 -1.08 -2.61 8.74
C THR A 68 0.42 -2.55 8.54
N ASP A 69 1.12 -3.67 8.74
CA ASP A 69 2.48 -3.79 8.23
C ASP A 69 2.45 -4.22 6.76
N ARG A 70 1.63 -5.22 6.43
CA ARG A 70 1.52 -5.79 5.09
C ARG A 70 0.06 -5.91 4.67
N THR A 71 -0.27 -5.41 3.49
CA THR A 71 -1.60 -5.58 2.89
C THR A 71 -1.49 -6.18 1.49
N THR A 72 -2.26 -7.22 1.19
CA THR A 72 -2.40 -7.77 -0.16
C THR A 72 -3.88 -7.86 -0.52
N GLY A 73 -4.34 -6.98 -1.41
CA GLY A 73 -5.73 -6.91 -1.87
C GLY A 73 -6.24 -5.47 -1.95
N LEU A 74 -7.40 -5.23 -1.34
CA LEU A 74 -8.06 -3.92 -1.33
C LEU A 74 -7.96 -3.29 0.06
N ASN A 75 -7.66 -2.00 0.11
CA ASN A 75 -7.53 -1.24 1.34
C ASN A 75 -8.27 0.09 1.15
N ILE A 76 -9.46 0.20 1.74
CA ILE A 76 -10.52 1.12 1.31
C ILE A 76 -10.98 1.96 2.52
N GLY A 77 -10.84 3.28 2.45
CA GLY A 77 -11.26 4.21 3.47
C GLY A 77 -12.56 4.94 3.12
N PHE A 78 -13.61 4.75 3.92
CA PHE A 78 -14.90 5.44 3.82
C PHE A 78 -15.09 6.44 4.97
N PHE A 79 -15.93 7.47 4.77
CA PHE A 79 -16.35 8.43 5.80
C PHE A 79 -15.18 8.90 6.70
N PHE A 80 -14.20 9.59 6.13
CA PHE A 80 -12.95 9.99 6.81
C PHE A 80 -11.98 8.84 7.15
N GLY A 81 -12.11 7.70 6.46
CA GLY A 81 -11.15 6.60 6.49
C GLY A 81 -9.83 6.97 5.82
N ALA A 82 -8.73 6.68 6.52
CA ALA A 82 -7.37 6.76 6.03
C ALA A 82 -6.68 5.41 6.19
N ASN A 83 -5.68 5.16 5.36
CA ASN A 83 -4.95 3.91 5.38
C ASN A 83 -3.47 4.14 5.57
N LYS A 84 -2.84 3.32 6.40
CA LYS A 84 -1.40 3.31 6.65
C LYS A 84 -0.87 1.89 6.51
N VAL A 85 0.13 1.70 5.66
CA VAL A 85 0.82 0.42 5.46
C VAL A 85 2.32 0.62 5.70
N ASN A 86 2.85 -0.02 6.73
CA ASN A 86 4.20 0.27 7.21
C ASN A 86 5.29 -0.35 6.31
N GLN A 87 5.05 -1.52 5.70
CA GLN A 87 6.10 -2.28 5.00
C GLN A 87 5.76 -2.58 3.54
N GLU A 88 4.64 -3.26 3.26
CA GLU A 88 4.32 -3.66 1.88
C GLU A 88 2.82 -3.60 1.60
N MET A 89 2.43 -2.79 0.61
CA MET A 89 1.09 -2.76 0.05
C MET A 89 1.12 -3.39 -1.34
N LYS A 90 0.27 -4.39 -1.58
CA LYS A 90 0.06 -5.02 -2.90
C LYS A 90 -1.41 -4.95 -3.27
N GLY A 91 -1.75 -4.22 -4.32
CA GLY A 91 -3.12 -4.12 -4.82
C GLY A 91 -3.62 -2.68 -4.92
N LEU A 92 -4.81 -2.40 -4.39
CA LEU A 92 -5.44 -1.08 -4.48
C LEU A 92 -5.64 -0.50 -3.09
N SER A 93 -5.12 0.70 -2.88
CA SER A 93 -5.38 1.53 -1.69
C SER A 93 -6.21 2.74 -2.11
N TRP A 94 -7.36 2.95 -1.48
CA TRP A 94 -8.21 4.12 -1.67
C TRP A 94 -8.61 4.71 -0.32
N GLY A 95 -8.52 6.03 -0.17
CA GLY A 95 -8.92 6.71 1.07
C GLY A 95 -8.68 8.21 0.99
N LEU A 96 -9.00 8.96 2.05
CA LEU A 96 -8.62 10.38 2.11
C LEU A 96 -7.10 10.53 2.04
N PHE A 97 -6.41 9.70 2.84
CA PHE A 97 -4.97 9.64 2.91
C PHE A 97 -4.51 8.18 2.79
N ASN A 98 -3.54 7.92 1.92
CA ASN A 98 -2.84 6.64 1.86
C ASN A 98 -1.38 6.87 2.25
N TRP A 99 -0.96 6.31 3.37
CA TRP A 99 0.39 6.43 3.90
C TRP A 99 1.13 5.09 3.81
N ASN A 100 1.97 4.93 2.80
CA ASN A 100 2.75 3.71 2.58
C ASN A 100 4.24 3.98 2.83
N THR A 101 4.76 3.65 4.01
CA THR A 101 6.17 3.95 4.37
C THR A 101 7.18 2.98 3.77
N GLY A 102 6.73 1.86 3.19
CA GLY A 102 7.59 0.88 2.55
C GLY A 102 7.38 0.82 1.04
N LYS A 103 7.06 -0.37 0.53
CA LYS A 103 6.84 -0.60 -0.90
C LYS A 103 5.35 -0.75 -1.21
N ALA A 104 4.85 0.07 -2.12
CA ALA A 104 3.50 -0.02 -2.66
C ALA A 104 3.56 -0.53 -4.11
N THR A 105 3.01 -1.71 -4.38
CA THR A 105 2.86 -2.27 -5.73
C THR A 105 1.38 -2.27 -6.10
N GLY A 106 1.00 -1.49 -7.11
CA GLY A 106 -0.39 -1.35 -7.55
C GLY A 106 -0.86 0.10 -7.61
N VAL A 107 -2.06 0.39 -7.11
CA VAL A 107 -2.70 1.70 -7.29
C VAL A 107 -3.04 2.34 -5.94
N ASN A 108 -2.60 3.58 -5.72
CA ASN A 108 -2.97 4.40 -4.57
C ASN A 108 -3.83 5.57 -5.05
N LEU A 109 -5.08 5.65 -4.56
CA LEU A 109 -6.07 6.64 -4.94
C LEU A 109 -6.49 7.47 -3.72
N GLY A 110 -6.41 8.79 -3.76
CA GLY A 110 -6.86 9.58 -2.61
C GLY A 110 -6.84 11.09 -2.77
N LEU A 111 -7.02 11.82 -1.66
CA LEU A 111 -6.72 13.25 -1.64
C LEU A 111 -5.21 13.48 -1.55
N ALA A 112 -4.53 12.72 -0.70
CA ALA A 112 -3.08 12.69 -0.69
C ALA A 112 -2.52 11.27 -0.52
N ASN A 113 -1.46 11.00 -1.28
CA ASN A 113 -0.65 9.79 -1.16
C ASN A 113 0.72 10.18 -0.59
N ILE A 114 1.06 9.61 0.56
CA ILE A 114 2.37 9.75 1.21
C ILE A 114 3.06 8.40 1.11
N THR A 115 3.96 8.23 0.17
CA THR A 115 4.52 6.93 -0.19
C THR A 115 6.04 6.93 -0.13
N HIS A 116 6.68 5.79 0.08
CA HIS A 116 8.13 5.67 -0.08
C HIS A 116 8.49 5.18 -1.50
N ASN A 117 8.30 3.90 -1.77
CA ASN A 117 8.48 3.34 -3.12
C ASN A 117 7.15 2.91 -3.72
N VAL A 118 6.91 3.26 -4.98
CA VAL A 118 5.67 2.94 -5.71
C VAL A 118 5.96 2.28 -7.05
N GLU A 119 5.71 0.97 -7.12
CA GLU A 119 5.66 0.20 -8.34
C GLU A 119 4.23 0.15 -8.87
N GLY A 120 3.79 1.27 -9.44
CA GLY A 120 2.46 1.40 -10.02
C GLY A 120 2.02 2.85 -10.13
N LEU A 121 0.76 3.13 -9.80
CA LEU A 121 0.13 4.44 -9.99
C LEU A 121 -0.25 5.08 -8.66
N ASN A 122 0.28 6.26 -8.40
CA ASN A 122 -0.23 7.20 -7.41
C ASN A 122 -1.14 8.21 -8.09
N TRP A 123 -2.44 8.18 -7.82
CA TRP A 123 -3.37 9.21 -8.25
C TRP A 123 -3.98 9.90 -7.05
N SER A 124 -3.62 11.16 -6.83
CA SER A 124 -4.24 11.98 -5.81
C SER A 124 -4.17 13.46 -6.14
N TRP A 125 -4.69 14.34 -5.29
CA TRP A 125 -4.47 15.77 -5.47
C TRP A 125 -3.03 16.14 -5.15
N VAL A 126 -2.46 15.49 -4.12
CA VAL A 126 -1.09 15.70 -3.65
C VAL A 126 -0.39 14.35 -3.48
N ASN A 127 0.56 14.05 -4.36
CA ASN A 127 1.46 12.92 -4.19
C ASN A 127 2.78 13.42 -3.58
N TYR A 128 3.20 12.81 -2.47
CA TYR A 128 4.51 13.02 -1.87
C TYR A 128 5.20 11.67 -1.72
N SER A 129 6.38 11.54 -2.33
CA SER A 129 7.21 10.35 -2.22
C SER A 129 8.66 10.66 -1.92
N ASP A 130 9.21 10.05 -0.88
CA ASP A 130 10.64 10.20 -0.53
C ASP A 130 11.52 9.11 -1.16
N GLY A 131 10.94 8.17 -1.92
CA GLY A 131 11.63 7.15 -2.70
C GLY A 131 11.30 7.20 -4.20
N ASN A 132 11.21 6.01 -4.83
CA ASN A 132 11.07 5.87 -6.27
C ASN A 132 9.61 5.60 -6.67
N THR A 133 9.09 6.33 -7.64
CA THR A 133 7.73 6.16 -8.17
C THR A 133 7.71 5.85 -9.66
N MET A 134 6.79 4.99 -10.08
CA MET A 134 6.60 4.69 -11.50
C MET A 134 5.72 5.71 -12.21
N ALA A 135 4.58 6.07 -11.63
CA ALA A 135 3.67 7.07 -12.19
C ALA A 135 2.96 7.84 -11.07
N ASP A 136 3.12 9.16 -11.05
CA ASP A 136 2.41 10.06 -10.15
C ASP A 136 1.50 11.00 -10.96
N VAL A 137 0.21 10.97 -10.68
CA VAL A 137 -0.81 11.83 -11.31
C VAL A 137 -1.50 12.65 -10.23
N GLY A 138 -1.48 13.97 -10.35
CA GLY A 138 -2.12 14.85 -9.37
C GLY A 138 -1.97 16.33 -9.65
N LEU A 139 -2.46 17.20 -8.77
CA LEU A 139 -2.16 18.64 -8.91
C LEU A 139 -0.70 18.90 -8.56
N VAL A 140 -0.23 18.28 -7.48
CA VAL A 140 1.13 18.38 -7.00
C VAL A 140 1.71 16.99 -6.87
N SER A 141 2.85 16.75 -7.52
CA SER A 141 3.58 15.48 -7.41
C SER A 141 5.03 15.79 -7.03
N LEU A 142 5.44 15.36 -5.84
CA LEU A 142 6.78 15.49 -5.30
C LEU A 142 7.35 14.09 -5.12
N SER A 143 8.52 13.81 -5.69
CA SER A 143 9.18 12.50 -5.56
C SER A 143 10.68 12.66 -5.37
N ASN A 144 11.37 11.68 -4.79
CA ASN A 144 12.83 11.64 -4.90
C ASN A 144 13.26 11.19 -6.31
N LYS A 145 12.64 10.13 -6.81
CA LYS A 145 12.84 9.65 -8.18
C LYS A 145 11.50 9.25 -8.81
N SER A 146 11.29 9.58 -10.09
CA SER A 146 10.08 9.20 -10.81
C SER A 146 10.34 8.83 -12.26
N ASN A 147 9.47 8.02 -12.86
CA ASN A 147 9.48 7.74 -14.30
C ASN A 147 8.47 8.60 -15.07
N LEU A 148 7.27 8.79 -14.51
CA LEU A 148 6.22 9.61 -15.11
C LEU A 148 5.57 10.47 -14.05
N GLN A 149 5.49 11.78 -14.30
CA GLN A 149 4.66 12.68 -13.50
C GLN A 149 3.71 13.46 -14.39
N LEU A 150 2.43 13.51 -14.02
CA LEU A 150 1.42 14.33 -14.68
C LEU A 150 0.75 15.22 -13.63
N GLY A 151 0.81 16.53 -13.81
CA GLY A 151 0.20 17.43 -12.85
C GLY A 151 0.31 18.90 -13.13
N VAL A 152 -0.11 19.74 -12.19
CA VAL A 152 0.08 21.18 -12.29
C VAL A 152 1.53 21.54 -11.94
N PHE A 153 2.02 20.98 -10.84
CA PHE A 153 3.38 21.12 -10.37
C PHE A 153 4.01 19.75 -10.12
N ASN A 154 5.07 19.45 -10.85
CA ASN A 154 5.83 18.22 -10.71
C ASN A 154 7.25 18.57 -10.25
N HIS A 155 7.75 17.87 -9.24
CA HIS A 155 9.11 18.01 -8.76
C HIS A 155 9.72 16.64 -8.44
N THR A 156 10.92 16.40 -8.94
CA THR A 156 11.72 15.23 -8.57
C THR A 156 13.19 15.57 -8.48
N HIS A 157 13.98 14.81 -7.71
CA HIS A 157 15.44 14.91 -7.83
C HIS A 157 15.92 14.23 -9.11
N ALA A 158 15.38 13.06 -9.44
CA ALA A 158 15.68 12.35 -10.68
C ALA A 158 14.42 11.97 -11.46
N ILE A 159 14.37 12.30 -12.76
CA ILE A 159 13.37 11.82 -13.73
C ILE A 159 14.03 10.79 -14.65
N ASP A 160 13.42 9.62 -14.83
CA ASP A 160 13.88 8.57 -15.77
C ASP A 160 13.06 8.54 -17.07
N GLY A 161 11.89 9.19 -17.09
CA GLY A 161 11.01 9.28 -18.24
C GLY A 161 10.60 10.71 -18.52
N VAL A 162 9.34 11.06 -18.22
CA VAL A 162 8.74 12.34 -18.61
C VAL A 162 7.88 12.94 -17.50
N GLN A 163 7.98 14.25 -17.33
CA GLN A 163 7.05 15.06 -16.56
C GLN A 163 6.19 15.87 -17.53
N ILE A 164 4.89 15.95 -17.30
CA ILE A 164 3.95 16.76 -18.06
C ILE A 164 3.15 17.61 -17.08
N GLY A 165 3.18 18.92 -17.24
CA GLY A 165 2.54 19.82 -16.31
C GLY A 165 2.84 21.29 -16.53
N LEU A 166 2.16 22.19 -15.81
CA LEU A 166 2.41 23.63 -15.97
C LEU A 166 3.84 23.99 -15.56
N ILE A 167 4.36 23.35 -14.50
CA ILE A 167 5.72 23.52 -14.00
C ILE A 167 6.29 22.14 -13.68
N ASN A 168 7.43 21.80 -14.30
CA ASN A 168 8.08 20.51 -14.13
C ASN A 168 9.54 20.71 -13.75
N CYS A 169 9.93 20.34 -12.54
CA CYS A 169 11.28 20.49 -12.02
C CYS A 169 11.95 19.13 -11.80
N ALA A 170 13.18 19.00 -12.31
CA ALA A 170 14.02 17.83 -12.16
C ALA A 170 15.50 18.22 -12.14
N ASP A 171 16.29 17.77 -11.16
CA ASP A 171 17.72 18.14 -11.07
C ASP A 171 18.53 17.58 -12.26
N ASN A 172 18.13 16.41 -12.77
CA ASN A 172 18.67 15.79 -13.99
C ASN A 172 17.84 16.06 -15.25
N GLY A 173 16.88 17.00 -15.20
CA GLY A 173 16.04 17.33 -16.34
C GLY A 173 16.81 18.04 -17.45
N PHE A 174 16.24 18.07 -18.66
CA PHE A 174 16.71 18.87 -19.79
C PHE A 174 17.02 20.31 -19.36
N LEU A 175 16.13 20.87 -18.54
CA LEU A 175 16.37 22.06 -17.71
C LEU A 175 15.88 21.78 -16.28
N LYS A 176 16.45 22.49 -15.30
CA LYS A 176 16.08 22.33 -13.88
C LYS A 176 14.58 22.50 -13.62
N CYS A 177 13.94 23.46 -14.31
CA CYS A 177 12.50 23.58 -14.38
C CYS A 177 12.08 24.00 -15.79
N PHE A 178 11.09 23.33 -16.37
CA PHE A 178 10.56 23.63 -17.71
C PHE A 178 9.03 23.54 -17.73
N PRO A 179 8.32 24.46 -18.40
CA PRO A 179 6.87 24.41 -18.51
C PRO A 179 6.42 23.33 -19.51
N ILE A 180 5.19 22.86 -19.33
CA ILE A 180 4.47 21.89 -20.17
C ILE A 180 5.05 20.47 -20.12
N VAL A 181 6.35 20.30 -20.35
CA VAL A 181 7.03 19.00 -20.39
C VAL A 181 8.42 19.10 -19.78
N ASN A 182 8.97 18.02 -19.22
CA ASN A 182 10.41 17.90 -18.89
C ASN A 182 10.80 16.42 -18.95
N PHE A 183 12.08 16.11 -19.19
CA PHE A 183 12.58 14.75 -19.33
C PHE A 183 14.08 14.71 -19.00
N ALA A 184 14.64 13.52 -18.79
CA ALA A 184 16.04 13.36 -18.43
C ALA A 184 16.98 13.91 -19.53
N LYS A 185 18.08 14.55 -19.13
CA LYS A 185 19.14 15.00 -20.06
C LYS A 185 19.99 13.86 -20.61
#